data_AF-A0A842V994-F1
#
_entry.id   AF-A0A842V994-F1
#
_cell.length_a   1.000
_cell.length_b   1.000
_cell.length_c   1.000
_cell.angle_alpha   90.00
_cell.angle_beta   90.00
_cell.angle_gamma   90.00
#
_symmetry.space_group_name_H-M   'P 1'
#
loop_
_entity.id
_entity.type
_entity.pdbx_description
1 polymer ?
#
loop_
_entity_poly.entity_id
_entity_poly.type
_entity_poly.pdbx_seq_one_letter_code
_entity_poly.pdbx_strand_id
1 'polypeptide(L)' 'MNLKNFKAGHYIEQYQYKSFSPVKINQTWVWDDPQINVLLEQATRVLGELNAFTLIVPDVDMYIYM' A
#
# COMPACT_ATOMS: atom_id res chain seq x y z
N MET A 1 7.32 -8.25 8.94
CA MET A 1 8.55 -7.60 8.46
C MET A 1 8.36 -6.10 8.56
N ASN A 2 9.30 -5.40 9.20
CA ASN A 2 9.27 -3.95 9.21
C ASN A 2 9.73 -3.41 7.85
N LEU A 3 8.89 -2.59 7.21
CA LEU A 3 9.13 -2.04 5.88
C LEU A 3 10.44 -1.25 5.81
N LYS A 4 10.78 -0.47 6.85
CA LYS A 4 12.01 0.34 6.89
C LYS A 4 13.27 -0.50 6.83
N ASN A 5 13.20 -1.72 7.36
CA ASN A 5 14.34 -2.64 7.44
C ASN A 5 14.37 -3.66 6.29
N PHE A 6 13.45 -3.53 5.32
CA PHE A 6 13.38 -4.47 4.22
C PHE A 6 14.56 -4.32 3.27
N LYS A 7 15.19 -5.45 2.99
CA LYS A 7 16.21 -5.58 1.93
C LYS A 7 15.64 -6.55 0.90
N ALA A 8 15.63 -6.16 -0.37
CA ALA A 8 15.02 -6.96 -1.45
C ALA A 8 15.74 -8.30 -1.69
N GLY A 9 16.97 -8.44 -1.23
CA GLY A 9 17.80 -9.61 -1.43
C GLY A 9 19.26 -9.30 -1.15
N HIS A 10 20.13 -10.19 -1.59
CA HIS A 10 21.58 -10.00 -1.52
C HIS A 10 22.23 -10.60 -2.76
N TYR A 11 23.37 -10.04 -3.14
CA TYR A 11 24.20 -10.64 -4.18
C TYR A 11 25.03 -11.77 -3.58
N ILE A 12 25.01 -12.92 -4.23
CA ILE A 12 25.79 -14.10 -3.87
C ILE A 12 26.86 -14.27 -4.96
N GLU A 13 28.11 -14.43 -4.52
CA GLU A 13 29.16 -14.89 -5.42
C GLU A 13 28.98 -16.38 -5.68
N GLN A 14 28.77 -16.71 -6.96
CA GLN A 14 28.76 -18.07 -7.46
C GLN A 14 29.99 -18.28 -8.33
N TYR A 15 30.26 -19.53 -8.71
CA TYR A 15 31.44 -19.84 -9.50
C TYR A 15 31.42 -19.06 -10.82
N GLN A 16 32.36 -18.10 -10.94
CA GLN A 16 32.57 -17.19 -12.08
C GLN A 16 31.52 -16.09 -12.29
N TYR A 17 30.49 -15.94 -11.45
CA TYR A 17 29.50 -14.86 -11.61
C TYR A 17 28.85 -14.43 -10.30
N LYS A 18 28.23 -13.24 -10.30
CA LYS A 18 27.41 -12.74 -9.18
C LYS A 18 25.94 -12.89 -9.54
N SER A 19 25.16 -13.55 -8.69
CA SER A 19 23.70 -13.65 -8.83
C SER A 19 23.00 -12.89 -7.72
N PHE A 20 21.88 -12.25 -8.04
CA PHE A 20 21.01 -11.65 -7.03
C PHE A 20 20.05 -12.72 -6.49
N SER A 21 20.07 -12.94 -5.18
CA SER A 21 19.16 -13.83 -4.49
C SER A 21 18.08 -13.00 -3.76
N PRO A 22 16.82 -13.05 -4.22
CA PRO A 22 15.73 -12.32 -3.58
C PRO A 22 15.33 -12.99 -2.26
N VAL A 23 14.84 -12.18 -1.31
CA VAL A 23 14.18 -12.70 -0.10
C VAL A 23 12.67 -12.85 -0.30
N LYS A 24 12.04 -13.67 0.53
CA LYS A 24 10.59 -13.90 0.49
C LYS A 24 9.82 -12.60 0.71
N ILE A 25 9.03 -12.19 -0.28
CA ILE A 25 8.23 -10.95 -0.27
C ILE A 25 6.87 -11.17 0.40
N ASN A 26 6.26 -12.35 0.22
CA ASN A 26 4.91 -12.64 0.70
C ASN A 26 4.91 -12.95 2.20
N GLN A 27 4.85 -11.88 3.00
CA GLN A 27 4.83 -11.89 4.46
C GLN A 27 4.11 -10.63 4.95
N THR A 28 3.62 -10.66 6.20
CA THR A 28 2.94 -9.49 6.78
C THR A 28 3.92 -8.32 6.94
N TRP A 29 3.49 -7.14 6.51
CA TRP A 29 4.25 -5.90 6.60
C TRP A 29 3.78 -5.09 7.80
N VAL A 30 4.73 -4.46 8.49
CA VAL A 30 4.48 -3.48 9.53
C VAL A 30 5.36 -2.26 9.26
N TRP A 31 4.93 -1.09 9.71
CA TRP A 31 5.71 0.14 9.70
C TRP A 31 5.71 0.74 11.09
N ASP A 32 6.79 1.41 11.47
CA ASP A 32 6.91 2.01 12.82
C ASP A 32 6.36 3.43 12.89
N ASP A 33 6.04 4.03 11.74
CA ASP A 33 5.61 5.42 11.70
C ASP A 33 4.12 5.52 12.05
N PRO A 34 3.75 6.04 13.23
CA PRO A 34 2.35 6.14 13.62
C PRO A 34 1.58 7.15 12.75
N GLN A 35 2.26 8.09 12.08
CA GLN A 35 1.58 9.05 11.20
C GLN A 35 0.96 8.36 10.00
N ILE A 36 1.56 7.27 9.49
CA ILE A 36 0.99 6.49 8.38
C ILE A 36 -0.38 5.93 8.78
N ASN A 37 -0.54 5.44 10.01
CA ASN A 37 -1.83 4.95 10.50
C ASN A 37 -2.87 6.07 10.55
N VAL A 38 -2.49 7.26 11.05
CA VAL A 38 -3.40 8.42 11.11
C VAL A 38 -3.86 8.82 9.71
N LEU A 39 -2.94 8.87 8.75
CA LEU A 39 -3.26 9.21 7.36
C LEU A 39 -4.15 8.16 6.69
N LEU A 40 -3.91 6.87 6.97
CA LEU A 40 -4.75 5.78 6.46
C LEU A 40 -6.18 5.84 7.03
N GLU A 41 -6.33 6.11 8.33
CA GLU A 41 -7.64 6.30 8.95
C GLU A 41 -8.37 7.51 8.35
N GLN A 42 -7.65 8.62 8.13
CA GLN A 42 -8.21 9.79 7.47
C GLN A 42 -8.68 9.48 6.04
N ALA A 43 -7.85 8.80 5.24
CA ALA A 43 -8.21 8.39 3.89
C ALA A 43 -9.43 7.46 3.88
N THR A 44 -9.45 6.48 4.79
CA THR A 44 -10.56 5.54 4.95
C THR A 44 -11.85 6.27 5.30
N ARG A 45 -11.78 7.25 6.20
CA ARG A 45 -12.92 8.10 6.55
C ARG A 45 -13.45 8.88 5.35
N VAL A 46 -12.57 9.56 4.60
CA VAL A 46 -12.99 10.36 3.41
C VAL A 46 -13.62 9.46 2.34
N LEU A 47 -13.07 8.27 2.13
CA LEU A 47 -13.68 7.27 1.23
C LEU A 47 -15.05 6.80 1.73
N GLY A 48 -15.20 6.59 3.04
CA GLY A 48 -16.48 6.25 3.65
C GLY A 48 -17.51 7.36 3.50
N GLU A 49 -17.11 8.62 3.69
CA GLU A 49 -17.96 9.79 3.46
C GLU A 49 -18.39 9.87 1.99
N LEU A 50 -17.46 9.73 1.03
CA LEU A 50 -17.78 9.68 -0.40
C LEU A 50 -18.79 8.57 -0.72
N ASN A 51 -18.56 7.36 -0.21
CA ASN A 51 -19.48 6.23 -0.42
C ASN A 51 -20.84 6.43 0.25
N ALA A 52 -20.93 7.18 1.35
CA ALA A 52 -22.22 7.55 1.94
C ALA A 52 -22.97 8.56 1.06
N PHE A 53 -22.26 9.52 0.46
CA PHE A 53 -22.87 10.46 -0.48
C PHE A 53 -23.44 9.77 -1.73
N THR A 54 -22.77 8.73 -2.27
CA THR A 54 -23.28 8.00 -3.43
C THR A 54 -24.60 7.26 -3.16
N LEU A 55 -24.89 6.88 -1.91
CA LEU A 55 -26.14 6.21 -1.54
C LEU A 55 -27.34 7.16 -1.43
N ILE A 56 -27.07 8.46 -1.26
CA ILE A 56 -28.12 9.49 -1.10
C ILE A 56 -28.41 10.18 -2.44
N VAL A 57 -27.48 10.13 -3.39
CA VAL A 57 -27.62 10.75 -4.72
C VAL A 57 -28.35 9.79 -5.67
N PRO A 58 -29.57 10.14 -6.13
CA PRO A 58 -30.36 9.27 -7.00
C PRO A 58 -29.86 9.23 -8.46
N ASP A 59 -29.02 10.19 -8.87
CA ASP A 59 -28.60 10.34 -10.26
C ASP A 59 -27.11 10.71 -10.37
N VAL A 60 -26.29 9.75 -10.80
CA VAL A 60 -24.82 9.87 -10.91
C VAL A 60 -24.41 10.73 -12.11
N ASP A 61 -25.31 10.86 -13.10
CA ASP A 61 -25.10 11.62 -14.33
C ASP A 61 -25.04 13.13 -14.08
N MET A 62 -25.49 13.60 -12.90
CA MET A 62 -25.35 15.01 -12.48
C MET A 62 -23.91 15.38 -12.10
N TYR A 63 -23.05 14.40 -11.78
CA TYR A 63 -21.71 14.64 -11.22
C TYR A 63 -20.58 14.07 -12.08
N ILE A 64 -20.85 13.08 -12.92
CA ILE A 64 -19.88 12.55 -13.88
C ILE A 64 -20.34 12.94 -15.28
N TYR A 65 -19.84 14.07 -15.78
CA TYR A 65 -19.88 14.35 -17.22
C TYR A 65 -18.76 13.55 -17.88
N MET A 66 -19.11 12.54 -18.67
CA MET A 66 -18.20 11.81 -19.55
C MET A 66 -18.03 12.54 -20.88
#